data_AF-A0A0H2R5T1-F1
#
_entry.id   AF-A0A0H2R5T1-F1
#
_cell.length_a   1.000
_cell.length_b   1.000
_cell.length_c   1.000
_cell.angle_alpha   90.00
_cell.angle_beta   90.00
_cell.angle_gamma   90.00
#
_symmetry.space_group_name_H-M   'P 1'
#
loop_
_entity.id
_entity.type
_entity.pdbx_description
1 polymer ?
#
loop_
_entity_poly.entity_id
_entity_poly.type
_entity_poly.pdbx_seq_one_letter_code
_entity_poly.pdbx_strand_id
1 'polypeptide(L)'
;MFELPVVDGTCGGTSAGMRPELYEGLPLVTLAGDKGTDVEHLLRAAYERQYYYRDDDATKLEIFVVLLRMRTKYDFKHIRRDLIKQAAKFYPMDQIGFELALCLGGKIFDLDRGECPFALLKVMFETNVDVMLPILYYSCCPFYMDHILTETQTLPSEGLRTLLIGKKSSILA
;
A
#
# COMPACT_ATOMS: atom_id res chain seq x y z
N MET A 1 26.68 6.79 -8.17
CA MET A 1 27.70 7.83 -7.95
C MET A 1 26.94 9.14 -7.95
N PHE A 2 26.67 9.71 -6.77
CA PHE A 2 26.06 11.02 -6.66
C PHE A 2 27.20 12.02 -6.56
N GLU A 3 27.47 12.75 -7.65
CA GLU A 3 28.43 13.86 -7.61
C GLU A 3 27.72 15.06 -6.99
N LEU A 4 28.18 15.47 -5.80
CA LEU A 4 27.76 16.70 -5.16
C LEU A 4 28.77 17.79 -5.53
N PRO A 5 28.33 18.96 -6.03
CA PRO A 5 29.23 20.04 -6.37
C PRO A 5 29.87 20.60 -5.09
N VAL A 6 31.20 20.68 -5.10
CA VAL A 6 32.01 21.35 -4.08
C VAL A 6 31.69 22.84 -4.15
N VAL A 7 31.09 23.39 -3.10
CA VAL A 7 30.87 24.84 -2.98
C VAL A 7 32.16 25.46 -2.45
N ASP A 8 32.91 26.09 -3.35
CA ASP A 8 34.09 26.87 -3.01
C ASP A 8 33.67 28.22 -2.45
N GLY A 9 34.24 28.59 -1.30
CA GLY A 9 33.92 29.83 -0.62
C GLY A 9 34.54 31.04 -1.31
N THR A 10 33.74 31.92 -1.89
CA THR A 10 34.15 33.32 -2.13
C THR A 10 32.97 34.28 -2.10
N CYS A 11 33.21 35.44 -1.49
CA CYS A 11 32.30 36.53 -1.17
C CYS A 11 31.81 37.34 -2.38
N GLY A 12 30.59 37.87 -2.26
CA GLY A 12 30.14 39.08 -2.95
C GLY A 12 29.20 38.84 -4.13
N GLY A 13 27.91 39.07 -3.93
CA GLY A 13 26.92 39.15 -5.00
C GLY A 13 25.53 38.74 -4.55
N THR A 14 24.64 39.72 -4.40
CA THR A 14 23.20 39.58 -4.16
C THR A 14 22.55 38.70 -5.23
N SER A 15 22.49 37.42 -4.94
CA SER A 15 21.55 36.45 -5.49
C SER A 15 20.99 35.74 -4.27
N ALA A 16 19.68 35.86 -4.04
CA ALA A 16 18.97 35.06 -3.05
C ALA A 16 18.89 33.60 -3.55
N GLY A 17 20.06 32.99 -3.76
CA GLY A 17 20.21 31.57 -4.01
C GLY A 17 20.01 30.87 -2.68
N MET A 18 18.89 30.17 -2.57
CA MET A 18 18.58 29.31 -1.43
C MET A 18 19.79 28.40 -1.16
N ARG A 19 20.56 28.71 -0.11
CA ARG A 19 21.62 27.80 0.34
C ARG A 19 20.90 26.52 0.78
N PRO A 20 21.31 25.34 0.30
CA PRO A 20 20.74 24.09 0.79
C PRO A 20 20.92 24.07 2.30
N GLU A 21 19.82 23.88 3.04
CA GLU A 21 19.93 23.58 4.46
C GLU A 21 20.78 22.31 4.60
N LEU A 22 21.75 22.34 5.51
CA LEU A 22 22.64 21.22 5.77
C LEU A 22 22.28 20.60 7.11
N TYR A 23 22.14 19.28 7.16
CA TYR A 23 22.02 18.51 8.39
C TYR A 23 23.28 17.64 8.52
N GLU A 24 24.05 17.83 9.58
CA GLU A 24 25.34 17.15 9.79
C GLU A 24 26.30 17.26 8.58
N GLY A 25 26.26 18.40 7.89
CA GLY A 25 27.08 18.66 6.69
C GLY A 25 26.56 18.02 5.40
N LEU A 26 25.41 17.32 5.43
CA LEU A 26 24.75 16.74 4.28
C LEU A 26 23.57 17.60 3.82
N PRO A 27 23.27 17.67 2.51
CA PRO A 27 22.09 18.35 1.99
C PRO A 27 20.80 17.79 2.63
N LEU A 28 20.03 18.67 3.26
CA LEU A 28 18.74 18.33 3.85
C LEU A 28 17.69 18.25 2.75
N VAL A 29 17.03 17.10 2.63
CA VAL A 29 15.94 16.87 1.69
C VAL A 29 14.63 16.85 2.47
N THR A 30 13.75 17.81 2.18
CA THR A 30 12.42 17.86 2.78
C THR A 30 11.45 16.97 2.01
N LEU A 31 10.93 15.93 2.66
CA LEU A 31 9.88 15.07 2.10
C LEU A 31 8.51 15.69 2.37
N ALA A 32 8.15 16.68 1.54
CA ALA A 32 6.95 17.48 1.74
C ALA A 32 5.66 16.63 1.65
N GLY A 33 4.81 16.78 2.67
CA GLY A 33 3.48 16.17 2.72
C GLY A 33 3.42 14.76 3.30
N ASP A 34 4.53 14.17 3.74
CA ASP A 34 4.54 12.85 4.37
C ASP A 34 4.69 12.95 5.88
N LYS A 35 4.09 11.99 6.60
CA LYS A 35 4.33 11.84 8.03
C LYS A 35 5.71 11.22 8.23
N GLY A 36 6.46 11.71 9.22
CA GLY A 36 7.79 11.18 9.54
C GLY A 36 7.77 9.67 9.83
N THR A 37 6.71 9.17 10.47
CA THR A 37 6.50 7.74 10.73
C THR A 37 6.34 6.91 9.46
N ASP A 38 5.67 7.45 8.44
CA ASP A 38 5.44 6.75 7.18
C ASP A 38 6.75 6.62 6.39
N VAL A 39 7.55 7.68 6.43
CA VAL A 39 8.91 7.72 5.87
C VAL A 39 9.80 6.74 6.61
N GLU A 40 9.74 6.71 7.94
CA GLU A 40 10.50 5.76 8.76
C GLU A 40 10.19 4.32 8.33
N HIS A 41 8.90 3.95 8.23
CA HIS A 41 8.50 2.61 7.80
C HIS A 41 9.04 2.26 6.40
N LEU A 42 8.98 3.20 5.45
CA LEU A 42 9.54 3.00 4.11
C LEU A 42 11.06 2.78 4.16
N LEU A 43 11.79 3.64 4.87
CA LEU A 43 13.24 3.57 4.96
C LEU A 43 13.70 2.31 5.67
N ARG A 44 13.04 1.92 6.77
CA ARG A 44 13.32 0.67 7.47
C ARG A 44 13.04 -0.52 6.57
N ALA A 45 11.93 -0.55 5.83
CA ALA A 45 11.67 -1.63 4.87
C ALA A 45 12.71 -1.70 3.74
N ALA A 46 13.30 -0.57 3.35
CA ALA A 46 14.32 -0.52 2.31
C ALA A 46 15.73 -0.94 2.79
N TYR A 47 16.11 -0.55 4.01
CA TYR A 47 17.48 -0.72 4.51
C TYR A 47 17.61 -1.83 5.57
N GLU A 48 16.57 -2.06 6.38
CA GLU A 48 16.52 -3.12 7.39
C GLU A 48 15.81 -4.34 6.82
N ARG A 49 16.58 -5.32 6.32
CA ARG A 49 16.02 -6.54 5.69
C ARG A 49 15.08 -7.35 6.59
N GLN A 50 15.20 -7.20 7.91
CA GLN A 50 14.38 -7.88 8.92
C GLN A 50 13.14 -7.09 9.32
N TYR A 51 13.02 -5.82 8.92
CA TYR A 51 11.92 -4.97 9.34
C TYR A 51 10.60 -5.36 8.67
N TYR A 52 10.65 -5.63 7.37
CA TYR A 52 9.49 -6.08 6.60
C TYR A 52 9.87 -7.35 5.84
N TYR A 53 9.19 -8.44 6.16
CA TYR A 53 9.36 -9.72 5.50
C TYR A 53 8.02 -10.18 4.92
N ARG A 54 7.98 -10.34 3.60
CA ARG A 54 6.76 -10.69 2.86
C ARG A 54 6.09 -12.01 3.25
N ASP A 55 6.82 -12.91 3.89
CA ASP A 55 6.24 -14.17 4.35
C ASP A 55 5.89 -14.14 5.85
N ASP A 56 6.07 -12.99 6.52
CA ASP A 56 5.65 -12.76 7.90
C ASP A 56 4.14 -12.48 7.99
N ASP A 57 3.41 -13.42 8.59
CA ASP A 57 1.96 -13.34 8.76
C ASP A 57 1.57 -12.45 9.96
N ALA A 58 2.53 -12.00 10.77
CA ALA A 58 2.33 -11.07 11.89
C ALA A 58 2.41 -9.58 11.47
N THR A 59 2.68 -9.30 10.20
CA THR A 59 2.66 -7.93 9.67
C THR A 59 1.30 -7.28 9.93
N LYS A 60 1.30 -6.07 10.51
CA LYS A 60 0.07 -5.29 10.73
C LYS A 60 -0.44 -4.67 9.44
N LEU A 61 -1.77 -4.51 9.31
CA LEU A 61 -2.36 -3.88 8.12
C LEU A 61 -1.84 -2.45 7.94
N GLU A 62 -1.68 -1.70 9.02
CA GLU A 62 -1.16 -0.33 8.99
C GLU A 62 0.18 -0.23 8.27
N ILE A 63 1.13 -1.11 8.63
CA ILE A 63 2.46 -1.14 8.00
C ILE A 63 2.33 -1.47 6.51
N PHE A 64 1.50 -2.47 6.18
CA PHE A 64 1.24 -2.85 4.79
C PHE A 64 0.70 -1.67 3.96
N VAL A 65 -0.29 -0.95 4.48
CA VAL A 65 -0.94 0.20 3.82
C VAL A 65 0.04 1.37 3.66
N VAL A 66 0.81 1.69 4.69
CA VAL A 66 1.85 2.74 4.64
C VAL A 66 2.87 2.42 3.55
N LEU A 67 3.42 1.20 3.55
CA LEU A 67 4.39 0.78 2.55
C LEU A 67 3.80 0.82 1.13
N LEU A 68 2.53 0.44 0.96
CA LEU A 68 1.88 0.43 -0.34
C LEU A 68 1.64 1.83 -0.92
N ARG A 69 1.35 2.81 -0.06
CA ARG A 69 1.24 4.23 -0.44
C ARG A 69 2.61 4.83 -0.75
N MET A 70 3.55 4.66 0.17
CA MET A 70 4.90 5.23 0.07
C MET A 70 5.68 4.67 -1.12
N ARG A 71 5.60 3.36 -1.38
CA ARG A 71 6.24 2.76 -2.56
C ARG A 71 5.70 3.32 -3.87
N THR A 72 4.43 3.76 -3.90
CA THR A 72 3.82 4.37 -5.09
C THR A 72 4.35 5.78 -5.31
N LYS A 73 4.51 6.56 -4.23
CA LYS A 73 5.06 7.91 -4.28
C LYS A 73 6.54 7.95 -4.70
N TYR A 74 7.35 7.00 -4.21
CA TYR A 74 8.80 6.99 -4.39
C TYR A 74 9.34 5.89 -5.32
N ASP A 75 8.46 5.15 -6.01
CA ASP A 75 8.77 4.07 -6.96
C ASP A 75 9.71 2.95 -6.42
N PHE A 76 9.45 2.47 -5.20
CA PHE A 76 10.18 1.34 -4.63
C PHE A 76 9.69 0.00 -5.21
N LYS A 77 10.26 -0.42 -6.35
CA LYS A 77 9.84 -1.61 -7.11
C LYS A 77 9.99 -2.94 -6.38
N HIS A 78 10.99 -3.08 -5.52
CA HIS A 78 11.21 -4.31 -4.74
C HIS A 78 10.14 -4.45 -3.65
N ILE A 79 9.87 -3.37 -2.90
CA ILE A 79 8.78 -3.28 -1.92
C ILE A 79 7.43 -3.59 -2.59
N ARG A 80 7.17 -3.03 -3.79
CA ARG A 80 5.95 -3.35 -4.56
C ARG A 80 5.76 -4.85 -4.75
N ARG A 81 6.81 -5.54 -5.18
CA ARG A 81 6.77 -6.97 -5.48
C ARG A 81 6.49 -7.78 -4.21
N ASP A 82 7.11 -7.39 -3.11
CA ASP A 82 6.99 -8.10 -1.84
C ASP A 82 5.60 -7.91 -1.23
N LEU A 83 5.03 -6.70 -1.29
CA LEU A 83 3.65 -6.42 -0.88
C LEU A 83 2.61 -7.20 -1.70
N ILE A 84 2.76 -7.23 -3.03
CA ILE A 84 1.85 -8.01 -3.90
C ILE A 84 1.92 -9.49 -3.54
N LYS A 85 3.14 -10.02 -3.33
CA LYS A 85 3.31 -11.42 -2.98
C LYS A 85 2.75 -11.75 -1.60
N GLN A 86 2.88 -10.87 -0.61
CA GLN A 86 2.26 -11.06 0.69
C GLN A 86 0.73 -11.05 0.58
N ALA A 87 0.15 -10.08 -0.14
CA ALA A 87 -1.29 -10.03 -0.37
C ALA A 87 -1.81 -11.28 -1.10
N ALA A 88 -1.06 -11.79 -2.07
CA ALA A 88 -1.40 -13.02 -2.80
C ALA A 88 -1.39 -14.29 -1.93
N LYS A 89 -0.70 -14.30 -0.76
CA LYS A 89 -0.81 -15.42 0.20
C LYS A 89 -2.22 -15.53 0.76
N PHE A 90 -2.89 -14.39 0.97
CA PHE A 90 -4.21 -14.32 1.59
C PHE A 90 -5.36 -14.33 0.58
N TYR A 91 -5.08 -13.87 -0.65
CA TYR A 91 -6.00 -13.84 -1.78
C TYR A 91 -5.39 -14.57 -2.97
N PRO A 92 -5.40 -15.92 -2.96
CA PRO A 92 -4.96 -16.70 -4.10
C PRO A 92 -5.76 -16.35 -5.35
N MET A 93 -5.10 -16.31 -6.50
CA MET A 93 -5.73 -15.99 -7.78
C MET A 93 -6.41 -17.20 -8.42
N ASP A 94 -6.22 -18.40 -7.86
CA ASP A 94 -6.93 -19.61 -8.25
C ASP A 94 -8.15 -19.84 -7.35
N GLN A 95 -9.26 -20.29 -7.95
CA GLN A 95 -10.53 -20.44 -7.24
C GLN A 95 -10.45 -21.45 -6.10
N ILE A 96 -9.78 -22.58 -6.30
CA ILE A 96 -9.65 -23.65 -5.30
C ILE A 96 -8.86 -23.13 -4.09
N GLY A 97 -7.73 -22.47 -4.32
CA GLY A 97 -6.92 -21.84 -3.28
C GLY A 97 -7.67 -20.77 -2.52
N PHE A 98 -8.50 -19.98 -3.20
CA PHE A 98 -9.34 -18.98 -2.55
C PHE A 98 -10.41 -19.60 -1.66
N GLU A 99 -11.13 -20.62 -2.13
CA GLU A 99 -12.14 -21.35 -1.33
C GLU A 99 -11.50 -22.04 -0.12
N LEU A 100 -10.34 -22.66 -0.29
CA LEU A 100 -9.56 -23.23 0.81
C LEU A 100 -9.14 -22.16 1.83
N ALA A 101 -8.68 -21.00 1.36
CA ALA A 101 -8.29 -19.88 2.21
C ALA A 101 -9.46 -19.35 3.04
N LEU A 102 -10.68 -19.32 2.48
CA LEU A 102 -11.90 -18.98 3.22
C LEU A 102 -12.24 -20.03 4.29
N CYS A 103 -12.14 -21.31 3.96
CA CYS A 103 -12.47 -22.41 4.87
C CYS A 103 -11.50 -22.56 6.05
N LEU A 104 -10.21 -22.25 5.84
CA LEU A 104 -9.18 -22.34 6.89
C LEU A 104 -9.30 -21.23 7.95
N GLY A 105 -10.08 -20.18 7.67
CA GLY A 105 -10.25 -19.05 8.58
C GLY A 105 -8.95 -18.29 8.85
N GLY A 106 -8.85 -17.74 10.06
CA GLY A 106 -7.66 -17.02 10.53
C GLY A 106 -7.69 -15.51 10.32
N LYS A 107 -6.63 -14.87 10.81
CA LYS A 107 -6.42 -13.42 10.71
C LYS A 107 -5.63 -13.08 9.45
N ILE A 108 -5.97 -11.96 8.83
CA ILE A 108 -5.19 -11.35 7.75
C ILE A 108 -4.72 -9.99 8.25
N PHE A 109 -3.40 -9.80 8.27
CA PHE A 109 -2.78 -8.55 8.72
C PHE A 109 -3.26 -8.08 10.10
N ASP A 110 -3.29 -9.00 11.08
CA ASP A 110 -3.84 -8.81 12.44
C ASP A 110 -5.37 -8.62 12.59
N LEU A 111 -6.08 -8.48 11.47
CA LEU A 111 -7.54 -8.31 11.42
C LEU A 111 -8.29 -9.60 11.13
N ASP A 112 -9.57 -9.61 11.48
CA ASP A 112 -10.48 -10.67 11.07
C ASP A 112 -10.71 -10.62 9.55
N ARG A 113 -10.82 -11.81 8.94
CA ARG A 113 -11.04 -11.98 7.49
C ARG A 113 -12.24 -11.20 6.94
N GLY A 114 -13.21 -10.83 7.76
CA GLY A 114 -14.41 -10.07 7.37
C GLY A 114 -14.12 -8.62 6.99
N GLU A 115 -13.17 -7.98 7.66
CA GLU A 115 -12.91 -6.54 7.53
C GLU A 115 -11.78 -6.24 6.54
N CYS A 116 -10.85 -7.19 6.40
CA CYS A 116 -9.66 -7.05 5.57
C CYS A 116 -9.94 -6.80 4.06
N PRO A 117 -10.91 -7.47 3.40
CA PRO A 117 -11.15 -7.32 1.96
C PRO A 117 -11.45 -5.88 1.52
N PHE A 118 -12.31 -5.17 2.28
CA PHE A 118 -12.71 -3.81 1.96
C PHE A 118 -11.57 -2.82 2.16
N ALA A 119 -10.84 -2.94 3.28
CA ALA A 119 -9.68 -2.11 3.56
C ALA A 119 -8.58 -2.29 2.49
N LEU A 120 -8.29 -3.54 2.10
CA LEU A 120 -7.33 -3.82 1.04
C LEU A 120 -7.83 -3.34 -0.33
N LEU A 121 -9.10 -3.56 -0.67
CA LEU A 121 -9.67 -3.10 -1.93
C LEU A 121 -9.49 -1.59 -2.09
N LYS A 122 -9.82 -0.83 -1.05
CA LYS A 122 -9.65 0.62 -1.03
C LYS A 122 -8.21 1.04 -1.28
N VAL A 123 -7.26 0.49 -0.52
CA VAL A 123 -5.85 0.90 -0.63
C VAL A 123 -5.23 0.43 -1.95
N MET A 124 -5.57 -0.76 -2.44
CA MET A 124 -5.10 -1.25 -3.73
C MET A 124 -5.63 -0.40 -4.89
N PHE A 125 -6.87 0.08 -4.79
CA PHE A 125 -7.44 1.02 -5.75
C PHE A 125 -6.72 2.38 -5.69
N GLU A 126 -6.52 2.95 -4.50
CA GLU A 126 -5.81 4.22 -4.31
C GLU A 126 -4.35 4.17 -4.81
N THR A 127 -3.72 3.00 -4.79
CA THR A 127 -2.28 2.84 -5.10
C THR A 127 -2.00 2.19 -6.47
N ASN A 128 -3.03 2.07 -7.33
CA ASN A 128 -2.94 1.48 -8.67
C ASN A 128 -2.29 0.09 -8.67
N VAL A 129 -2.74 -0.79 -7.77
CA VAL A 129 -2.35 -2.20 -7.72
C VAL A 129 -3.43 -3.05 -8.37
N ASP A 130 -3.59 -2.86 -9.67
CA ASP A 130 -4.75 -3.37 -10.39
C ASP A 130 -4.79 -4.91 -10.42
N VAL A 131 -3.63 -5.56 -10.32
CA VAL A 131 -3.50 -7.03 -10.34
C VAL A 131 -4.29 -7.72 -9.23
N MET A 132 -4.47 -7.07 -8.07
CA MET A 132 -5.21 -7.63 -6.94
C MET A 132 -6.70 -7.24 -6.94
N LEU A 133 -7.11 -6.26 -7.76
CA LEU A 133 -8.48 -5.75 -7.73
C LEU A 133 -9.52 -6.84 -8.05
N PRO A 134 -9.37 -7.69 -9.08
CA PRO A 134 -10.39 -8.70 -9.39
C PRO A 134 -10.69 -9.65 -8.23
N ILE A 135 -9.65 -10.16 -7.56
CA ILE A 135 -9.83 -11.10 -6.44
C ILE A 135 -10.37 -10.40 -5.19
N LEU A 136 -10.03 -9.13 -4.98
CA LEU A 136 -10.57 -8.33 -3.88
C LEU A 136 -12.04 -7.93 -4.11
N TYR A 137 -12.44 -7.62 -5.34
CA TYR A 137 -13.86 -7.44 -5.67
C TYR A 137 -14.64 -8.74 -5.44
N TYR A 138 -14.10 -9.88 -5.90
CA TYR A 138 -14.72 -11.18 -5.71
C TYR A 138 -14.86 -11.53 -4.22
N SER A 139 -13.84 -11.26 -3.41
CA SER A 139 -13.88 -11.54 -1.97
C SER A 139 -14.88 -10.67 -1.19
N CYS A 140 -15.29 -9.53 -1.74
CA CYS A 140 -16.34 -8.67 -1.17
C CYS A 140 -17.77 -9.10 -1.56
N CYS A 141 -17.96 -9.95 -2.59
CA CYS A 141 -19.28 -10.37 -3.06
C CYS A 141 -20.14 -11.15 -2.04
N PRO A 142 -19.58 -12.03 -1.18
CA PRO A 142 -20.36 -12.80 -0.20
C PRO A 142 -21.05 -11.96 0.88
N PHE A 143 -20.60 -10.74 1.13
CA PHE A 143 -21.13 -9.90 2.20
C PHE A 143 -22.54 -9.37 1.87
N TYR A 144 -23.37 -9.13 2.91
CA TYR A 144 -24.69 -8.53 2.73
C TYR A 144 -24.61 -7.14 2.10
N MET A 145 -25.65 -6.75 1.35
CA MET A 145 -25.70 -5.45 0.67
C MET A 145 -25.47 -4.29 1.62
N ASP A 146 -26.10 -4.30 2.80
CA ASP A 146 -25.96 -3.23 3.78
C ASP A 146 -24.52 -3.10 4.29
N HIS A 147 -23.84 -4.23 4.48
CA HIS A 147 -22.43 -4.26 4.88
C HIS A 147 -21.53 -3.70 3.77
N ILE A 148 -21.75 -4.14 2.52
CA ILE A 148 -21.01 -3.62 1.37
C ILE A 148 -21.17 -2.11 1.26
N LEU A 149 -22.40 -1.60 1.34
CA LEU A 149 -22.68 -0.17 1.23
C LEU A 149 -22.05 0.64 2.37
N THR A 150 -21.96 0.07 3.57
CA THR A 150 -21.33 0.72 4.73
C THR A 150 -19.80 0.81 4.56
N GLU A 151 -19.16 -0.30 4.19
CA GLU A 151 -17.70 -0.35 4.05
C GLU A 151 -17.19 0.41 2.81
N THR A 152 -18.00 0.50 1.76
CA THR A 152 -17.60 1.12 0.49
C THR A 152 -17.96 2.59 0.37
N GLN A 153 -18.48 3.24 1.42
CA GLN A 153 -18.77 4.70 1.38
C GLN A 153 -17.54 5.54 1.04
N THR A 154 -16.36 5.03 1.37
CA THR A 154 -15.08 5.71 1.11
C THR A 154 -14.37 5.24 -0.15
N LEU A 155 -14.97 4.30 -0.89
CA LEU A 155 -14.46 3.81 -2.17
C LEU A 155 -14.89 4.77 -3.30
N PRO A 156 -14.06 4.96 -4.34
CA PRO A 156 -14.47 5.72 -5.52
C PRO A 156 -15.73 5.15 -6.17
N SER A 157 -16.56 6.02 -6.74
CA SER A 157 -17.86 5.66 -7.34
C SER A 157 -17.75 4.58 -8.42
N GLU A 158 -16.65 4.56 -9.17
CA GLU A 158 -16.35 3.52 -10.16
C GLU A 158 -16.13 2.15 -9.52
N GLY A 159 -15.41 2.09 -8.41
CA GLY A 159 -15.17 0.84 -7.68
C GLY A 159 -16.44 0.29 -7.06
N LEU A 160 -17.26 1.16 -6.45
CA LEU A 160 -18.57 0.78 -5.94
C LEU A 160 -19.47 0.23 -7.05
N ARG A 161 -19.53 0.92 -8.19
CA ARG A 161 -20.33 0.47 -9.34
C ARG A 161 -19.87 -0.90 -9.83
N THR A 162 -18.56 -1.13 -9.92
CA THR A 162 -17.99 -2.41 -10.35
C THR A 162 -18.38 -3.54 -9.40
N LEU A 163 -18.27 -3.31 -8.09
CA LEU A 163 -18.67 -4.28 -7.06
C LEU A 163 -20.16 -4.61 -7.13
N LEU A 164 -21.03 -3.60 -7.27
CA LEU A 164 -22.48 -3.78 -7.35
C LEU A 164 -22.91 -4.54 -8.61
N ILE A 165 -22.30 -4.25 -9.76
CA ILE A 165 -22.54 -4.99 -11.00
C ILE A 165 -22.11 -6.44 -10.85
N GLY A 166 -20.90 -6.68 -10.30
CA GLY A 166 -20.37 -8.02 -10.06
C GLY A 166 -21.28 -8.86 -9.17
N LYS A 167 -21.77 -8.29 -8.07
CA LYS A 167 -22.69 -8.95 -7.14
C LYS A 167 -24.04 -9.31 -7.79
N LYS A 168 -24.59 -8.41 -8.62
CA LYS A 168 -25.84 -8.70 -9.34
C LYS A 168 -25.67 -9.89 -10.28
N SER A 169 -24.52 -9.98 -10.98
CA SER A 169 -24.23 -11.08 -11.89
C SER A 169 -23.97 -12.40 -11.15
N SER A 170 -23.37 -12.38 -9.96
CA SER A 170 -23.15 -13.60 -9.16
C SER A 170 -24.41 -14.18 -8.54
N ILE A 171 -25.48 -13.39 -8.39
CA ILE A 171 -26.78 -13.86 -7.89
C ILE A 171 -27.61 -14.54 -9.00
N LEU A 172 -27.29 -14.28 -10.27
CA LEU A 172 -28.01 -14.79 -11.44
C LEU A 172 -27.36 -16.04 -12.07
N ALA A 173 -26.21 -16.47 -11.55
CA ALA A 173 -25.46 -17.66 -11.98
C ALA A 173 -25.66 -18.80 -10.99
#